data_AF-A0A4Q5TLY8-F1
#
_entry.id   AF-A0A4Q5TLY8-F1
#
_cell.length_a   1.000
_cell.length_b   1.000
_cell.length_c   1.000
_cell.angle_alpha   90.00
_cell.angle_beta   90.00
_cell.angle_gamma   90.00
#
_symmetry.space_group_name_H-M   'P 1'
#
loop_
_entity.id
_entity.type
_entity.pdbx_description
1 polymer ?
#
loop_
_entity_poly.entity_id
_entity_poly.type
_entity_poly.pdbx_seq_one_letter_code
_entity_poly.pdbx_strand_id
1 'polypeptide(L)'
;MTDEDRAKSLAVKEEKKAYALANLKTTYTDEIFWRELASKYSARLPQWYFPNTETKYIRRMCKTLGVDLNEYLEYTGFTTLNQYVQANPKWTAFGLTSLVLEWYHYNKSLDKPLSA
;
A
#
# COMPACT_ATOMS: atom_id res chain seq x y z
N MET A 1 -15.50 26.29 -2.99
CA MET A 1 -15.56 25.15 -3.92
C MET A 1 -16.88 25.26 -4.66
N THR A 2 -16.83 25.55 -5.95
CA THR A 2 -18.03 25.66 -6.78
C THR A 2 -18.57 24.27 -7.11
N ASP A 3 -19.81 24.16 -7.57
CA ASP A 3 -20.36 22.87 -8.02
C ASP A 3 -19.62 22.32 -9.24
N GLU A 4 -19.04 23.20 -10.06
CA GLU A 4 -18.16 22.82 -11.17
C GLU A 4 -16.85 22.16 -10.68
N ASP A 5 -16.24 22.67 -9.60
CA ASP A 5 -15.04 22.08 -9.00
C ASP A 5 -15.33 20.67 -8.45
N ARG A 6 -16.52 20.48 -7.87
CA ARG A 6 -16.97 19.16 -7.38
C ARG A 6 -17.16 18.18 -8.53
N ALA A 7 -17.83 18.60 -9.61
CA ALA A 7 -18.04 17.76 -10.79
C ALA A 7 -16.71 17.34 -11.44
N LYS A 8 -15.77 18.27 -11.61
CA LYS A 8 -14.42 17.97 -12.13
C LYS A 8 -13.67 16.98 -11.24
N SER A 9 -13.73 17.16 -9.92
CA SER A 9 -13.08 16.25 -8.96
C SER A 9 -13.66 14.82 -9.03
N LEU A 10 -14.97 14.70 -9.19
CA LEU A 10 -15.64 13.41 -9.35
C LEU A 10 -15.23 12.73 -10.67
N ALA A 11 -15.21 13.46 -11.78
CA ALA A 11 -14.79 12.93 -13.07
C ALA A 11 -13.37 12.34 -13.02
N VAL A 12 -12.40 13.08 -12.45
CA VAL A 12 -11.03 12.59 -12.25
C VAL A 12 -10.98 11.33 -11.39
N LYS A 13 -11.85 11.23 -10.38
CA LYS A 13 -11.92 10.03 -9.52
C LYS A 13 -12.45 8.83 -10.30
N GLU A 14 -13.49 9.00 -11.11
CA GLU A 14 -14.06 7.93 -11.92
C GLU A 14 -13.10 7.45 -13.01
N GLU A 15 -12.35 8.36 -13.66
CA GLU A 15 -11.31 8.00 -14.62
C GLU A 15 -10.22 7.11 -13.99
N LYS A 16 -9.76 7.47 -12.78
CA LYS A 16 -8.78 6.66 -12.04
C LYS A 16 -9.32 5.27 -11.70
N LYS A 17 -10.59 5.17 -11.30
CA LYS A 17 -11.23 3.87 -11.03
C LYS A 17 -11.36 3.04 -12.30
N ALA A 18 -11.79 3.63 -13.41
CA ALA A 18 -11.90 2.97 -14.70
C ALA A 18 -10.56 2.42 -15.17
N TYR A 19 -9.49 3.24 -15.06
CA TYR A 19 -8.13 2.80 -15.33
C TYR A 19 -7.72 1.61 -14.45
N ALA A 20 -7.96 1.70 -13.14
CA ALA A 20 -7.60 0.63 -12.21
C ALA A 20 -8.34 -0.69 -12.52
N LEU A 21 -9.63 -0.64 -12.82
CA LEU A 21 -10.42 -1.82 -13.19
C LEU A 21 -9.91 -2.47 -14.49
N ALA A 22 -9.43 -1.67 -15.44
CA ALA A 22 -8.93 -2.16 -16.71
C ALA A 22 -7.47 -2.68 -16.65
N ASN A 23 -6.64 -2.16 -15.76
CA ASN A 23 -5.18 -2.36 -15.82
C ASN A 23 -4.56 -2.97 -14.56
N LEU A 24 -5.23 -2.88 -13.40
CA LEU A 24 -4.66 -3.24 -12.10
C LEU A 24 -5.41 -4.41 -11.46
N LYS A 25 -4.71 -5.12 -10.57
CA LYS A 25 -5.30 -6.06 -9.63
C LYS A 25 -5.98 -5.27 -8.52
N THR A 26 -7.30 -5.25 -8.53
CA THR A 26 -8.12 -4.46 -7.59
C THR A 26 -8.68 -5.28 -6.44
N THR A 27 -8.66 -6.62 -6.54
CA THR A 27 -9.13 -7.56 -5.53
C THR A 27 -7.99 -8.38 -4.96
N TYR A 28 -7.97 -8.56 -3.63
CA TYR A 28 -6.95 -9.30 -2.91
C TYR A 28 -7.63 -10.22 -1.89
N THR A 29 -7.16 -11.47 -1.81
CA THR A 29 -7.64 -12.46 -0.82
C THR A 29 -7.37 -12.00 0.61
N ASP A 30 -6.26 -11.30 0.81
CA ASP A 30 -5.78 -10.87 2.13
C ASP A 30 -6.31 -9.49 2.54
N GLU A 31 -7.24 -8.91 1.78
CA GLU A 31 -7.74 -7.56 2.02
C GLU A 31 -8.32 -7.38 3.44
N ILE A 32 -9.06 -8.38 3.94
CA ILE A 32 -9.64 -8.35 5.29
C ILE A 32 -8.51 -8.27 6.33
N PHE A 33 -7.52 -9.16 6.22
CA PHE A 33 -6.37 -9.19 7.11
C PHE A 33 -5.59 -7.87 7.08
N TRP A 34 -5.35 -7.30 5.90
CA TRP A 34 -4.66 -6.01 5.78
C TRP A 34 -5.41 -4.85 6.43
N ARG A 35 -6.75 -4.85 6.38
CA ARG A 35 -7.59 -3.85 7.07
C ARG A 35 -7.51 -4.01 8.58
N GLU A 36 -7.48 -5.24 9.09
CA GLU A 36 -7.28 -5.53 10.51
C GLU A 36 -5.90 -5.04 10.98
N LEU A 37 -4.83 -5.32 10.23
CA LEU A 37 -3.49 -4.82 10.53
C LEU A 37 -3.42 -3.29 10.49
N ALA A 38 -4.04 -2.67 9.49
CA ALA A 38 -4.08 -1.20 9.40
C ALA A 38 -4.77 -0.58 10.61
N SER A 39 -5.88 -1.17 11.08
CA SER A 39 -6.56 -0.75 12.32
C SER A 39 -5.65 -0.95 13.53
N LYS A 40 -5.04 -2.13 13.67
CA LYS A 40 -4.14 -2.48 14.77
C LYS A 40 -2.96 -1.51 14.91
N TYR A 41 -2.40 -1.06 13.79
CA TYR A 41 -1.24 -0.17 13.76
C TYR A 41 -1.59 1.29 13.54
N SER A 42 -2.88 1.66 13.62
CA SER A 42 -3.36 3.04 13.36
C SER A 42 -2.88 3.61 12.02
N ALA A 43 -2.71 2.73 11.03
CA ALA A 43 -2.21 3.07 9.70
C ALA A 43 -3.35 3.32 8.73
N ARG A 44 -3.11 4.20 7.74
CA ARG A 44 -4.10 4.51 6.69
C ARG A 44 -3.71 3.87 5.37
N LEU A 45 -4.55 2.97 4.89
CA LEU A 45 -4.37 2.33 3.58
C LEU A 45 -4.72 3.29 2.42
N PRO A 46 -4.02 3.20 1.29
CA PRO A 46 -4.39 3.90 0.07
C PRO A 46 -5.77 3.50 -0.44
N GLN A 47 -6.35 4.29 -1.34
CA GLN A 47 -7.54 3.85 -2.06
C GLN A 47 -7.17 2.71 -3.02
N TRP A 48 -8.09 1.77 -3.21
CA TRP A 48 -7.89 0.56 -4.01
C TRP A 48 -7.47 0.84 -5.46
N TYR A 49 -7.86 2.00 -6.01
CA TYR A 49 -7.64 2.37 -7.41
C TYR A 49 -6.32 3.14 -7.66
N PHE A 50 -5.56 3.48 -6.61
CA PHE A 50 -4.29 4.18 -6.85
C PHE A 50 -3.25 3.22 -7.43
N PRO A 51 -2.53 3.61 -8.50
CA PRO A 51 -1.48 2.77 -9.08
C PRO A 51 -0.28 2.67 -8.14
N ASN A 52 0.45 1.56 -8.22
CA ASN A 52 1.70 1.35 -7.47
C ASN A 52 2.76 2.45 -7.68
N THR A 53 2.71 3.17 -8.79
CA THR A 53 3.59 4.31 -9.09
C THR A 53 3.41 5.48 -8.13
N GLU A 54 2.30 5.54 -7.37
CA GLU A 54 2.12 6.48 -6.27
C GLU A 54 2.94 6.07 -5.02
N THR A 55 4.26 6.00 -5.17
CA THR A 55 5.24 5.51 -4.17
C THR A 55 5.22 6.24 -2.82
N LYS A 56 4.65 7.45 -2.76
CA LYS A 56 4.45 8.22 -1.52
C LYS A 56 3.71 7.42 -0.43
N TYR A 57 2.85 6.49 -0.82
CA TYR A 57 2.08 5.68 0.13
C TYR A 57 2.93 4.67 0.88
N ILE A 58 3.82 3.95 0.18
CA ILE A 58 4.79 3.03 0.80
C ILE A 58 5.70 3.81 1.76
N ARG A 59 6.26 4.94 1.31
CA ARG A 59 7.11 5.81 2.15
C ARG A 59 6.39 6.29 3.41
N ARG A 60 5.12 6.70 3.27
CA ARG A 60 4.30 7.12 4.42
C ARG A 60 4.05 5.96 5.37
N MET A 61 3.78 4.76 4.86
CA MET A 61 3.57 3.58 5.68
C MET A 61 4.82 3.23 6.49
N CYS A 62 5.99 3.19 5.84
CA CYS A 62 7.26 2.97 6.55
C CYS A 62 7.46 4.00 7.67
N LYS A 63 7.20 5.28 7.39
CA LYS A 63 7.26 6.35 8.40
C LYS A 63 6.27 6.15 9.55
N THR A 64 5.04 5.73 9.25
CA THR A 64 4.01 5.47 10.27
C THR A 64 4.39 4.30 11.18
N LEU A 65 5.01 3.26 10.62
CA LEU A 65 5.41 2.07 11.37
C LEU A 65 6.78 2.20 12.06
N GLY A 66 7.53 3.25 11.72
CA GLY A 66 8.87 3.50 12.27
C GLY A 66 9.94 2.55 11.72
N VAL A 67 9.78 2.07 10.48
CA VAL A 67 10.71 1.15 9.81
C VAL A 67 11.52 1.83 8.74
N ASP A 68 12.74 1.35 8.49
CA ASP A 68 13.55 1.81 7.36
C ASP A 68 12.98 1.25 6.05
N LEU A 69 12.85 2.13 5.06
CA LEU A 69 12.46 1.72 3.71
C LEU A 69 13.50 0.78 3.09
N ASN A 70 14.79 0.98 3.36
CA ASN A 70 15.83 0.13 2.79
C ASN A 70 15.76 -1.30 3.33
N GLU A 71 15.46 -1.46 4.63
CA GLU A 71 15.25 -2.77 5.25
C GLU A 71 14.06 -3.51 4.61
N TYR A 72 12.95 -2.80 4.39
CA TYR A 72 11.81 -3.37 3.67
C TYR A 72 12.19 -3.75 2.22
N LEU A 73 12.93 -2.89 1.51
CA LEU A 73 13.34 -3.16 0.13
C LEU A 73 14.28 -4.38 0.04
N GLU A 74 15.22 -4.51 0.98
CA GLU A 74 16.09 -5.67 1.11
C GLU A 74 15.28 -6.95 1.30
N TYR A 75 14.28 -6.96 2.20
CA TYR A 75 13.37 -8.08 2.37
C TYR A 75 12.64 -8.47 1.07
N THR A 76 12.23 -7.48 0.28
CA THR A 76 11.59 -7.72 -1.03
C THR A 76 12.57 -8.15 -2.13
N GLY A 77 13.88 -8.11 -1.88
CA GLY A 77 14.92 -8.43 -2.87
C GLY A 77 15.22 -7.31 -3.87
N PHE A 78 14.78 -6.07 -3.63
CA PHE A 78 15.01 -4.92 -4.50
C PHE A 78 15.92 -3.89 -3.83
N THR A 79 16.71 -3.16 -4.60
CA THR A 79 17.57 -2.10 -4.03
C THR A 79 16.90 -0.74 -4.03
N THR A 80 15.90 -0.54 -4.88
CA THR A 80 15.18 0.73 -4.98
C THR A 80 13.68 0.53 -5.10
N LEU A 81 12.94 1.52 -4.62
CA LEU A 81 11.48 1.54 -4.72
C LEU A 81 10.99 1.57 -6.18
N ASN A 82 11.78 2.16 -7.08
CA ASN A 82 11.44 2.16 -8.51
C ASN A 82 11.50 0.75 -9.09
N GLN A 83 12.56 -0.02 -8.81
CA GLN A 83 12.64 -1.42 -9.25
C GLN A 83 11.48 -2.25 -8.71
N TYR A 84 11.15 -2.09 -7.43
CA TYR A 84 10.02 -2.80 -6.81
C TYR A 84 8.69 -2.51 -7.51
N VAL A 85 8.41 -1.24 -7.83
CA VAL A 85 7.20 -0.83 -8.56
C VAL A 85 7.20 -1.37 -9.99
N GLN A 86 8.32 -1.28 -10.71
CA GLN A 86 8.43 -1.78 -12.09
C GLN A 86 8.27 -3.31 -12.17
N ALA A 87 8.72 -4.04 -11.15
CA ALA A 87 8.53 -5.49 -11.05
C ALA A 87 7.08 -5.91 -10.77
N ASN A 88 6.24 -4.98 -10.29
CA ASN A 88 4.86 -5.24 -9.88
C ASN A 88 3.84 -4.40 -10.65
N PRO A 89 3.89 -4.32 -12.00
CA PRO A 89 3.21 -3.27 -12.77
C PRO A 89 1.68 -3.28 -12.68
N LYS A 90 1.08 -4.43 -12.34
CA LYS A 90 -0.38 -4.57 -12.18
C LYS A 90 -0.85 -4.35 -10.74
N TRP A 91 0.05 -4.15 -9.79
CA TRP A 91 -0.35 -3.96 -8.40
C TRP A 91 -0.82 -2.53 -8.16
N THR A 92 -1.72 -2.40 -7.18
CA THR A 92 -2.17 -1.09 -6.71
C THR A 92 -1.26 -0.61 -5.58
N ALA A 93 -1.26 0.69 -5.32
CA ALA A 93 -0.63 1.24 -4.12
C ALA A 93 -1.23 0.62 -2.85
N PHE A 94 -2.53 0.30 -2.84
CA PHE A 94 -3.18 -0.42 -1.75
C PHE A 94 -2.49 -1.76 -1.48
N GLY A 95 -2.31 -2.60 -2.51
CA GLY A 95 -1.67 -3.91 -2.36
C GLY A 95 -0.22 -3.80 -1.88
N LEU A 96 0.63 -3.03 -2.58
CA LEU A 96 2.04 -2.93 -2.20
C LEU A 96 2.26 -2.28 -0.83
N THR A 97 1.41 -1.31 -0.46
CA THR A 97 1.49 -0.69 0.88
C THR A 97 1.05 -1.66 1.97
N SER A 98 0.12 -2.57 1.67
CA SER A 98 -0.35 -3.57 2.63
C SER A 98 0.70 -4.65 2.90
N LEU A 99 1.55 -4.97 1.92
CA LEU A 99 2.68 -5.88 2.13
C LEU A 99 3.70 -5.34 3.15
N VAL A 100 3.87 -4.02 3.25
CA VAL A 100 4.70 -3.40 4.31
C VAL A 100 4.10 -3.67 5.69
N LEU A 101 2.77 -3.55 5.83
CA LEU A 101 2.08 -3.83 7.10
C LEU A 101 2.21 -5.29 7.51
N GLU A 102 2.06 -6.19 6.54
CA GLU A 102 2.17 -7.62 6.75
C GLU A 102 3.60 -8.02 7.16
N TRP A 103 4.60 -7.54 6.44
CA TRP A 103 6.02 -7.72 6.80
C TRP A 103 6.32 -7.22 8.22
N TYR A 104 5.89 -5.99 8.54
CA TYR A 104 6.05 -5.42 9.88
C TYR A 104 5.37 -6.26 10.97
N HIS A 105 4.17 -6.76 10.69
CA HIS A 105 3.42 -7.61 11.62
C HIS A 105 4.19 -8.88 11.96
N TYR A 106 4.70 -9.57 10.93
CA TYR A 106 5.44 -10.81 11.11
C TYR A 106 6.78 -10.57 11.81
N ASN A 107 7.55 -9.55 11.43
CA ASN A 107 8.81 -9.25 12.12
C ASN A 107 8.60 -8.91 13.60
N LYS A 108 7.60 -8.10 13.94
CA LYS A 108 7.26 -7.86 15.36
C LYS A 108 6.75 -9.09 16.11
N SER A 109 6.17 -10.06 15.40
CA SER A 109 5.70 -11.29 16.03
C SER A 109 6.86 -12.25 16.35
N LEU A 110 7.94 -12.19 15.57
CA LEU A 110 9.16 -12.97 15.76
C LEU A 110 10.04 -12.42 16.90
N ASP A 111 9.95 -11.12 17.18
CA ASP A 111 10.62 -10.48 18.33
C ASP A 111 9.96 -10.76 19.69
N LYS A 112 8.81 -11.42 19.72
CA LYS A 112 8.26 -11.90 20.99
C LYS A 112 9.10 -13.09 21.45
N PRO A 113 9.75 -13.06 22.64
CA PRO A 113 10.34 -14.26 23.18
C PRO A 113 9.23 -15.32 23.25
N LEU A 114 9.55 -16.54 22.78
CA LEU A 114 8.75 -17.72 23.11
C LEU A 114 8.49 -17.64 24.61
N SER A 115 7.23 -17.46 25.00
CA SER A 115 6.86 -17.54 26.40
C SER A 115 7.29 -18.92 26.88
N ALA A 116 8.36 -18.93 27.69
CA ALA A 116 8.84 -20.08 28.43
C ALA A 116 7.75 -20.62 29.37
#